data_AF-A0A949KKR6-F1
#
_entry.id   AF-A0A949KKR6-F1
#
_cell.length_a   1.000
_cell.length_b   1.000
_cell.length_c   1.000
_cell.angle_alpha   90.00
_cell.angle_beta   90.00
_cell.angle_gamma   90.00
#
_symmetry.space_group_name_H-M   'P 1'
#
loop_
_entity.id
_entity.type
_entity.pdbx_description
1 polymer ?
#
loop_
_entity_poly.entity_id
_entity_poly.type
_entity_poly.pdbx_seq_one_letter_code
_entity_poly.pdbx_strand_id
1 'polypeptide(L)'
;MAFRVKQVNKKTGVTYVYEAVSVWDKEKQQPRNKQVCIGKLDPKTGEFIPSKRLNPEQAARATPILTRTHSPANVSVKSLSP
;
A
#
# COMPACT_ATOMS: atom_id res chain seq x y z
N MET A 1 16.80 -1.55 -3.54
CA MET A 1 15.59 -2.36 -3.26
C MET A 1 14.67 -1.58 -2.33
N ALA A 2 13.37 -1.54 -2.62
CA ALA A 2 12.37 -1.08 -1.67
C ALA A 2 11.75 -2.30 -0.96
N PHE A 3 11.46 -2.19 0.33
CA PHE A 3 10.81 -3.23 1.12
C PHE A 3 9.56 -2.70 1.83
N ARG A 4 8.57 -3.55 2.02
CA ARG A 4 7.27 -3.17 2.59
C ARG A 4 7.24 -3.46 4.08
N VAL A 5 6.97 -2.44 4.89
CA VAL A 5 6.89 -2.53 6.35
C VAL A 5 5.44 -2.34 6.78
N LYS A 6 4.92 -3.27 7.59
CA LYS A 6 3.60 -3.14 8.21
C LYS A 6 3.80 -2.77 9.67
N GLN A 7 3.19 -1.67 10.09
CA GLN A 7 3.28 -1.17 11.45
C GLN A 7 1.89 -1.09 12.06
N VAL A 8 1.62 -1.98 13.01
CA VAL A 8 0.35 -2.03 13.73
C VAL A 8 0.36 -0.99 14.85
N ASN A 9 -0.60 -0.07 14.82
CA ASN A 9 -0.84 0.80 15.95
C ASN A 9 -1.65 0.02 17.01
N LYS A 10 -0.99 -0.39 18.10
CA LYS A 10 -1.60 -1.20 19.16
C LYS A 10 -2.77 -0.49 19.88
N LYS A 11 -2.84 0.84 19.84
CA LYS A 11 -3.91 1.61 20.49
C LYS A 11 -5.20 1.64 19.69
N THR A 12 -5.11 1.68 18.36
CA THR A 12 -6.27 1.79 17.46
C THR A 12 -6.52 0.55 16.62
N GLY A 13 -5.61 -0.42 16.64
CA GLY A 13 -5.62 -1.62 15.78
C GLY A 13 -5.25 -1.33 14.32
N VAL A 14 -5.16 -0.07 13.90
CA VAL A 14 -4.92 0.30 12.50
C VAL A 14 -3.51 -0.11 12.08
N THR A 15 -3.41 -0.82 10.96
CA THR A 15 -2.13 -1.26 10.41
C THR A 15 -1.67 -0.31 9.32
N TYR A 16 -0.64 0.49 9.60
CA TYR A 16 -0.04 1.36 8.60
C TYR A 16 0.92 0.58 7.73
N VAL A 17 0.98 0.95 6.46
CA VAL A 17 1.86 0.32 5.49
C VAL A 17 2.80 1.35 4.94
N TYR A 18 4.09 1.01 5.01
CA TYR A 18 5.18 1.84 4.54
C TYR A 18 5.97 1.11 3.47
N GLU A 19 6.42 1.88 2.49
CA GLU A 19 7.48 1.47 1.59
C GLU A 19 8.79 2.11 2.07
N ALA A 20 9.79 1.28 2.35
CA ALA A 20 11.06 1.68 2.91
C ALA A 20 12.17 1.46 1.87
N VAL A 21 13.02 2.47 1.70
CA VAL A 21 14.15 2.43 0.78
C VAL A 21 15.43 2.78 1.54
N SER A 22 16.40 1.88 1.50
CA SER A 22 17.74 2.15 2.01
C SER A 22 18.53 2.92 0.96
N VAL A 23 18.88 4.17 1.30
CA VAL A 23 19.68 5.07 0.47
C VAL A 23 21.00 5.32 1.18
N TRP A 24 22.10 5.28 0.43
CA TRP A 24 23.40 5.70 0.95
C TRP A 24 23.48 7.22 0.96
N ASP A 25 23.62 7.82 2.14
CA ASP A 25 23.84 9.25 2.29
C ASP A 25 25.34 9.55 2.12
N LYS A 26 25.72 10.21 1.02
CA LYS A 26 27.12 10.51 0.69
C LYS A 26 27.71 11.63 1.55
N GLU A 27 26.86 12.54 2.05
CA GLU A 27 27.30 13.67 2.87
C GLU A 27 27.67 13.18 4.27
N LYS A 28 26.82 12.32 4.83
CA LYS A 28 27.00 11.74 6.18
C LYS A 28 27.74 10.40 6.18
N GLN A 29 28.02 9.86 5.00
CA GLN A 29 28.69 8.56 4.77
C GLN A 29 28.02 7.41 5.56
N GLN A 30 26.69 7.39 5.59
CA GLN A 30 25.92 6.45 6.39
C GLN A 30 24.70 5.92 5.62
N PRO A 31 24.25 4.68 5.89
CA PRO A 31 23.01 4.18 5.34
C PRO A 31 21.82 4.88 6.01
N ARG A 32 20.92 5.46 5.22
CA ARG A 32 19.64 6.00 5.70
C ARG A 32 18.45 5.29 5.11
N ASN A 33 17.47 5.06 5.97
CA ASN A 33 16.18 4.51 5.59
C ASN A 33 15.21 5.68 5.35
N LYS A 34 14.65 5.75 4.14
CA LYS A 34 13.53 6.63 3.81
C LYS A 34 12.26 5.80 3.80
N GLN A 35 11.30 6.15 4.66
CA GLN A 35 10.00 5.49 4.73
C GLN A 35 8.91 6.41 4.18
N VAL A 36 8.10 5.88 3.27
CA VAL A 36 6.94 6.57 2.71
C VAL A 36 5.68 5.83 3.13
N CYS A 37 4.73 6.56 3.73
CA CYS A 37 3.44 5.99 4.11
C CYS A 37 2.59 5.78 2.86
N ILE A 38 2.43 4.53 2.44
CA ILE A 38 1.66 4.19 1.24
C ILE A 38 0.16 4.08 1.54
N GLY A 39 -0.21 3.84 2.80
CA GLY A 39 -1.61 3.75 3.20
C GLY A 39 -1.80 3.08 4.56
N LYS A 40 -3.04 2.74 4.85
CA LYS A 40 -3.46 2.03 6.07
C LYS A 40 -4.34 0.84 5.70
N LEU A 41 -4.24 -0.25 6.44
CA LEU A 41 -5.23 -1.30 6.47
C LEU A 41 -6.22 -1.02 7.59
N ASP A 42 -7.50 -1.11 7.26
CA ASP A 42 -8.55 -1.11 8.26
C ASP A 42 -8.49 -2.43 9.07
N PRO A 43 -8.52 -2.38 10.41
CA PRO A 43 -8.46 -3.58 11.23
C PRO A 43 -9.71 -4.45 11.18
N LYS A 44 -10.86 -3.91 10.77
CA LYS A 44 -12.13 -4.64 10.72
C LYS A 44 -12.37 -5.29 9.37
N THR A 45 -12.06 -4.59 8.28
CA THR A 45 -12.29 -5.09 6.92
C THR A 45 -11.04 -5.68 6.28
N GLY A 46 -9.84 -5.37 6.82
CA GLY A 46 -8.58 -5.72 6.18
C GLY A 46 -8.32 -4.94 4.87
N GLU A 47 -9.19 -3.98 4.54
CA GLU A 47 -9.08 -3.22 3.29
C GLU A 47 -7.90 -2.25 3.34
N PHE A 48 -7.14 -2.22 2.25
CA PHE A 48 -6.05 -1.29 2.08
C PHE A 48 -6.57 0.05 1.53
N ILE A 49 -6.48 1.08 2.37
CA ILE A 49 -6.84 2.45 2.05
C ILE A 49 -5.55 3.21 1.70
N PRO A 50 -5.29 3.52 0.41
CA PRO A 50 -4.11 4.27 0.00
C PRO A 50 -4.16 5.71 0.53
N SER A 51 -2.99 6.28 0.82
CA SER A 51 -2.89 7.67 1.27
C SER A 51 -3.13 8.63 0.09
N LYS A 52 -4.06 9.59 0.27
CA LYS A 52 -4.35 10.64 -0.74
C LYS A 52 -3.17 11.55 -1.06
N ARG A 53 -2.09 11.52 -0.27
CA ARG A 53 -0.88 12.34 -0.46
C ARG A 53 0.11 11.76 -1.49
N LEU A 54 -0.12 10.54 -1.96
CA LEU A 54 0.76 9.90 -2.93
C LEU A 54 0.35 10.29 -4.34
N ASN A 55 1.34 10.47 -5.21
CA ASN A 55 1.10 10.62 -6.64
C ASN A 55 0.41 9.33 -7.15
N PRO A 56 -0.58 9.40 -8.07
CA PRO A 56 -1.29 8.23 -8.56
C PRO A 56 -0.36 7.15 -9.15
N GLU A 57 0.77 7.55 -9.72
CA GLU A 57 1.81 6.64 -10.21
C GLU A 57 2.51 5.85 -9.09
N GLN A 58 2.78 6.49 -7.95
CA GLN A 58 3.35 5.84 -6.76
C GLN A 58 2.33 4.93 -6.08
N ALA A 59 1.06 5.33 -6.07
CA ALA A 59 -0.03 4.49 -5.62
C ALA A 59 -0.16 3.23 -6.50
N ALA A 60 -0.11 3.39 -7.83
CA ALA A 60 -0.17 2.28 -8.80
C ALA A 60 0.98 1.28 -8.65
N ARG A 61 2.18 1.76 -8.32
CA ARG A 61 3.35 0.90 -8.04
C ARG A 61 3.22 0.12 -6.72
N ALA A 62 2.50 0.67 -5.74
CA ALA A 62 2.25 0.05 -4.44
C ALA A 62 1.09 -0.97 -4.45
N THR A 63 0.21 -0.91 -5.46
CA THR A 63 -1.00 -1.74 -5.59
C THR A 63 -0.87 -3.16 -6.14
N PRO A 64 0.17 -3.63 -6.86
CA PRO A 64 0.02 -4.83 -7.69
C PRO A 64 -0.02 -6.17 -6.92
N ILE A 65 0.09 -6.20 -5.59
CA ILE A 65 0.14 -7.45 -4.79
C ILE A 65 -0.96 -7.60 -3.72
N LEU A 66 -1.91 -6.67 -3.60
CA LEU A 66 -3.02 -6.79 -2.62
C LEU A 66 -4.35 -7.26 -3.21
N THR A 67 -4.43 -7.49 -4.52
CA THR A 67 -5.66 -7.92 -5.21
C THR A 67 -5.91 -9.44 -5.14
N ARG A 68 -5.28 -10.18 -4.22
CA ARG A 68 -5.48 -11.63 -4.09
C ARG A 68 -6.05 -12.02 -2.74
N THR A 69 -7.23 -11.51 -2.39
CA THR A 69 -8.28 -12.21 -1.61
C THR A 69 -9.49 -11.30 -1.37
N HIS A 70 -10.29 -11.09 -2.43
CA HIS A 70 -11.76 -11.07 -2.41
C HIS A 70 -12.22 -10.74 -3.84
N SER A 71 -12.27 -11.77 -4.69
CA SER A 71 -13.29 -11.85 -5.73
C SER A 71 -14.24 -12.95 -5.24
N PRO A 72 -15.55 -12.68 -5.17
CA PRO A 72 -16.32 -12.84 -6.39
C PRO A 72 -17.35 -11.71 -6.62
N ALA A 73 -17.82 -11.64 -7.87
CA ALA A 73 -19.02 -10.95 -8.32
C ALA A 73 -18.96 -9.43 -8.53
N ASN A 74 -18.51 -9.03 -9.72
CA ASN A 74 -19.41 -8.26 -10.60
C ASN A 74 -19.03 -8.48 -12.08
N VAL A 75 -19.43 -9.63 -12.63
CA VAL A 75 -19.62 -9.74 -14.08
C VAL A 75 -20.94 -9.04 -14.37
N SER A 76 -20.87 -7.74 -14.69
CA SER A 76 -21.97 -7.04 -15.34
C SER A 76 -21.51 -6.67 -16.74
N VAL A 77 -21.49 -7.67 -17.62
CA VAL A 77 -21.58 -7.43 -19.06
C VAL A 77 -23.05 -7.67 -19.40
N LYS A 78 -23.87 -6.63 -19.25
CA LYS A 78 -25.15 -6.56 -19.96
C LYS A 78 -24.83 -6.17 -21.40
N SER A 79 -24.60 -7.16 -22.26
CA SER A 79 -24.77 -6.99 -23.70
C SER A 79 -26.01 -7.77 -24.10
N LEU A 80 -27.02 -7.02 -24.55
CA LEU A 80 -28.32 -7.46 -25.02
C LEU A 80 -28.19 -8.53 -26.13
N SER A 81 -28.95 -9.61 -26.00
CA SER A 81 -29.67 -10.22 -27.14
C SER A 81 -31.04 -9.54 -27.24
N PRO A 82 -31.69 -9.47 -28.41
CA PRO A 82 -32.09 -10.64 -29.22
C PRO A 82 -31.28 -10.82 -30.50
#